data_AF-A0A6C0IJ88-F1
#
_entry.id   AF-A0A6C0IJ88-F1
#
_cell.length_a   1.000
_cell.length_b   1.000
_cell.length_c   1.000
_cell.angle_alpha   90.00
_cell.angle_beta   90.00
_cell.angle_gamma   90.00
#
_symmetry.space_group_name_H-M   'P 1'
#
loop_
_entity.id
_entity.type
_entity.pdbx_description
1 polymer ?
#
loop_
_entity_poly.entity_id
_entity_poly.type
_entity_poly.pdbx_seq_one_letter_code
_entity_poly.pdbx_strand_id
1 'polypeptide(L)'
;MDIQELFEQAKQDPSLLSTINIDELLEDTNDVKNDYLQDKTFGEIKKEIYDALEEEVEDPRLIEKYMERLSEYRYVDELGELHNGKHIRWVRRGNNKLTNGGIVVEVKFVDNGINVLCKNAMHKFIQFKYDDCVIFQKLSIDEQLILTVNQHVQSEIN
;
A
#
# COMPACT_ATOMS: atom_id res chain seq x y z
N MET A 1 -2.42 -25.23 4.09
CA MET A 1 -2.03 -24.84 2.73
C MET A 1 -1.28 -23.53 2.87
N ASP A 2 -0.03 -23.44 2.42
CA ASP A 2 0.76 -22.21 2.59
C ASP A 2 0.36 -21.21 1.49
N ILE A 3 -0.43 -20.20 1.87
CA ILE A 3 -0.99 -19.19 0.97
C ILE A 3 0.13 -18.43 0.24
N GLN A 4 1.31 -18.32 0.85
CA GLN A 4 2.47 -17.64 0.25
C GLN A 4 3.04 -18.43 -0.93
N GLU A 5 3.15 -19.75 -0.77
CA GLU A 5 3.63 -20.64 -1.84
C GLU A 5 2.62 -20.71 -2.99
N LEU A 6 1.32 -20.73 -2.66
CA LEU A 6 0.22 -20.70 -3.63
C LEU A 6 0.23 -19.40 -4.46
N PHE A 7 0.44 -18.26 -3.81
CA PHE A 7 0.47 -16.97 -4.48
C PHE A 7 1.66 -16.82 -5.43
N GLU A 8 2.86 -17.23 -5.00
CA GLU A 8 4.05 -17.21 -5.87
C GLU A 8 3.90 -18.13 -7.09
N GLN A 9 3.21 -19.26 -6.94
CA GLN A 9 2.89 -20.15 -8.06
C GLN A 9 1.86 -19.52 -9.01
N ALA A 10 0.80 -18.91 -8.48
CA ALA A 10 -0.20 -18.19 -9.28
C ALA A 10 0.38 -16.97 -10.04
N LYS A 11 1.41 -16.34 -9.47
CA LYS A 11 2.17 -15.26 -10.13
C LYS A 11 2.94 -15.76 -11.36
N GLN A 12 3.38 -17.02 -11.35
CA GLN A 12 4.09 -17.66 -12.47
C GLN A 12 3.13 -18.26 -13.50
N ASP A 13 1.97 -18.76 -13.06
CA ASP A 13 0.93 -19.31 -13.92
C ASP A 13 -0.47 -18.77 -13.53
N PRO A 14 -0.97 -17.75 -14.24
CA PRO A 14 -2.29 -17.15 -13.98
C PRO A 14 -3.46 -18.12 -14.14
N SER A 15 -3.30 -19.24 -14.86
CA SER A 15 -4.37 -20.23 -15.03
C SER A 15 -4.69 -20.96 -13.73
N LEU A 16 -3.74 -21.02 -12.79
CA LEU A 16 -3.95 -21.61 -11.47
C LEU A 16 -4.93 -20.81 -10.60
N LEU A 17 -5.13 -19.51 -10.89
CA LEU A 17 -6.15 -18.69 -10.24
C LEU A 17 -7.57 -19.18 -10.54
N SER A 18 -7.81 -19.77 -11.71
CA SER A 18 -9.13 -20.31 -12.09
C SER A 18 -9.51 -21.61 -11.36
N THR A 19 -8.52 -22.35 -10.85
CA THR A 19 -8.72 -23.52 -9.98
C THR A 19 -8.84 -23.17 -8.51
N ILE A 20 -8.49 -21.94 -8.13
CA ILE A 20 -8.65 -21.43 -6.78
C ILE A 20 -10.10 -20.98 -6.65
N ASN A 21 -10.77 -21.37 -5.57
CA ASN A 21 -12.11 -20.90 -5.27
C ASN A 21 -12.02 -19.44 -4.83
N ILE A 22 -12.05 -18.54 -5.82
CA ILE A 22 -11.88 -17.10 -5.64
C ILE A 22 -12.93 -16.55 -4.67
N ASP A 23 -14.14 -17.10 -4.70
CA ASP A 23 -15.25 -16.73 -3.81
C ASP A 23 -14.94 -17.04 -2.34
N GLU A 24 -14.30 -18.18 -2.06
CA GLU A 24 -13.93 -18.59 -0.69
C GLU A 24 -12.78 -17.74 -0.14
N LEU A 25 -11.85 -17.31 -1.00
CA LEU A 25 -10.81 -16.33 -0.63
C LEU A 25 -11.37 -14.94 -0.39
N LEU A 26 -12.34 -14.50 -1.18
CA LEU A 26 -13.02 -13.22 -1.00
C LEU A 26 -13.78 -13.16 0.32
N GLU A 27 -14.46 -14.24 0.71
CA GLU A 27 -15.11 -14.35 2.02
C GLU A 27 -14.11 -14.29 3.17
N ASP A 28 -12.95 -14.96 3.04
CA ASP A 28 -11.90 -14.96 4.07
C ASP A 28 -11.11 -13.64 4.16
N THR A 29 -11.07 -12.82 3.09
CA THR A 29 -10.29 -11.57 3.02
C THR A 29 -11.09 -10.29 3.21
N ASN A 30 -12.43 -10.35 3.11
CA ASN A 30 -13.39 -9.26 3.36
C ASN A 30 -13.58 -8.92 4.86
N ASP A 31 -12.48 -8.91 5.62
CA ASP A 31 -12.44 -8.33 6.95
C ASP A 31 -12.48 -6.78 6.83
N VAL A 32 -13.21 -6.08 7.71
CA VAL A 32 -13.33 -4.58 7.79
C VAL A 32 -11.97 -3.85 7.71
N LYS A 33 -10.87 -4.57 7.99
CA LYS A 33 -9.51 -4.07 7.89
C LYS A 33 -9.06 -3.73 6.46
N ASN A 34 -9.67 -4.29 5.42
CA ASN A 34 -9.20 -4.11 4.04
C ASN A 34 -10.19 -3.32 3.16
N ASP A 35 -11.20 -2.67 3.76
CA ASP A 35 -12.24 -1.94 3.03
C ASP A 35 -11.68 -0.87 2.07
N TYR A 36 -10.50 -0.32 2.36
CA TYR A 36 -9.79 0.61 1.47
C TYR A 36 -9.28 -0.01 0.16
N LEU A 37 -9.39 -1.33 -0.02
CA LEU A 37 -9.10 -2.04 -1.27
C LEU A 37 -10.36 -2.54 -1.98
N GLN A 38 -11.55 -2.31 -1.42
CA GLN A 38 -12.79 -2.70 -2.09
C GLN A 38 -12.86 -2.05 -3.46
N ASP A 39 -13.19 -2.87 -4.46
CA ASP A 39 -13.30 -2.49 -5.87
C ASP A 39 -12.04 -1.90 -6.51
N LYS A 40 -10.89 -1.84 -5.79
CA LYS A 40 -9.64 -1.33 -6.34
C LYS A 40 -8.86 -2.39 -7.09
N THR A 41 -8.29 -2.00 -8.21
CA THR A 41 -7.32 -2.76 -9.00
C THR A 41 -5.91 -2.22 -8.84
N PHE A 42 -4.91 -2.96 -9.31
CA PHE A 42 -3.55 -2.45 -9.41
C PHE A 42 -3.44 -1.19 -10.27
N GLY A 43 -4.32 -1.00 -11.25
CA GLY A 43 -4.38 0.21 -12.07
C GLY A 43 -4.79 1.43 -11.25
N GLU A 44 -5.82 1.28 -10.41
CA GLU A 44 -6.31 2.34 -9.53
C GLU A 44 -5.31 2.67 -8.43
N ILE A 45 -4.70 1.67 -7.78
CA ILE A 45 -3.64 1.90 -6.79
C ILE A 45 -2.48 2.69 -7.38
N LYS A 46 -2.05 2.36 -8.61
CA LYS A 46 -0.99 3.12 -9.30
C LYS A 46 -1.42 4.56 -9.58
N LYS A 47 -2.66 4.76 -10.00
CA LYS A 47 -3.20 6.10 -10.26
C LYS A 47 -3.23 6.94 -8.97
N GLU A 48 -3.72 6.38 -7.87
CA GLU A 48 -3.76 7.06 -6.56
C GLU A 48 -2.36 7.49 -6.09
N ILE A 49 -1.34 6.63 -6.27
CA ILE A 49 0.05 6.98 -5.95
C ILE A 49 0.55 8.11 -6.85
N TYR A 50 0.25 8.05 -8.15
CA TYR A 50 0.66 9.08 -9.09
C TYR A 50 0.05 10.44 -8.74
N ASP A 51 -1.27 10.48 -8.53
CA ASP A 51 -2.02 11.69 -8.18
C ASP A 51 -1.47 12.29 -6.87
N ALA A 52 -1.24 11.47 -5.84
CA ALA A 52 -0.65 11.92 -4.57
C ALA A 52 0.81 12.41 -4.68
N LEU A 53 1.58 11.88 -5.64
CA LEU A 53 2.95 12.36 -5.90
C LEU A 53 2.97 13.64 -6.72
N GLU A 54 2.06 13.81 -7.68
CA GLU A 54 1.97 14.99 -8.54
C GLU A 54 1.68 16.25 -7.71
N GLU A 55 0.90 16.13 -6.64
CA GLU A 55 0.63 17.23 -5.71
C GLU A 55 1.87 17.67 -4.89
N GLU A 56 2.83 16.77 -4.66
CA GLU A 56 3.93 16.99 -3.71
C GLU A 56 5.33 17.03 -4.35
N VAL A 57 5.47 16.63 -5.62
CA VAL A 57 6.74 16.50 -6.32
C VAL A 57 6.69 17.23 -7.66
N GLU A 58 7.46 18.30 -7.78
CA GLU A 58 7.41 19.16 -8.96
C GLU A 58 8.10 18.57 -10.22
N ASP A 59 9.09 17.69 -10.05
CA ASP A 59 9.86 17.13 -11.18
C ASP A 59 9.23 15.81 -11.67
N PRO A 60 8.66 15.75 -12.89
CA PRO A 60 8.05 14.54 -13.43
C PRO A 60 9.00 13.35 -13.51
N ARG A 61 10.31 13.59 -13.69
CA ARG A 61 11.33 12.52 -13.73
C ARG A 61 11.52 11.87 -12.37
N LEU A 62 11.34 12.63 -11.29
CA LEU A 62 11.34 12.09 -9.93
C LEU A 62 10.07 11.29 -9.66
N ILE A 63 8.92 11.75 -10.15
CA ILE A 63 7.65 11.00 -10.04
C ILE A 63 7.79 9.62 -10.68
N GLU A 64 8.26 9.52 -11.92
CA GLU A 64 8.48 8.23 -12.60
C GLU A 64 9.37 7.29 -11.77
N LYS A 65 10.48 7.81 -11.25
CA LYS A 65 11.39 7.05 -10.38
C LYS A 65 10.73 6.63 -9.06
N TYR A 66 9.86 7.45 -8.49
CA TYR A 66 9.15 7.13 -7.25
C TYR A 66 8.06 6.10 -7.48
N MET A 67 7.35 6.16 -8.61
CA MET A 67 6.39 5.15 -9.04
C MET A 67 7.03 3.75 -9.10
N GLU A 68 8.21 3.63 -9.70
CA GLU A 68 8.96 2.36 -9.71
C GLU A 68 9.27 1.84 -8.30
N ARG A 69 9.66 2.76 -7.40
CA ARG A 69 10.03 2.45 -6.01
C ARG A 69 8.82 2.15 -5.12
N LEU A 70 7.62 2.48 -5.56
CA LEU A 70 6.34 2.33 -4.86
C LEU A 70 5.42 1.30 -5.52
N SER A 71 5.94 0.48 -6.44
CA SER A 71 5.17 -0.53 -7.19
C SER A 71 4.46 -1.57 -6.32
N GLU A 72 4.95 -1.82 -5.10
CA GLU A 72 4.36 -2.73 -4.11
C GLU A 72 3.67 -1.99 -2.95
N TYR A 73 3.39 -0.70 -3.12
CA TYR A 73 2.80 0.16 -2.11
C TYR A 73 1.40 0.59 -2.56
N ARG A 74 0.65 1.16 -1.62
CA ARG A 74 -0.54 1.96 -1.86
C ARG A 74 -0.40 3.31 -1.20
N TYR A 75 -1.14 4.30 -1.69
CA TYR A 75 -1.36 5.54 -0.98
C TYR A 75 -2.20 5.27 0.29
N VAL A 76 -1.93 6.02 1.36
CA VAL A 76 -2.71 6.03 2.59
C VAL A 76 -3.47 7.34 2.64
N ASP A 77 -4.75 7.30 2.31
CA ASP A 77 -5.58 8.52 2.24
C ASP A 77 -6.04 8.93 3.63
N GLU A 78 -6.63 7.98 4.36
CA GLU A 78 -7.10 8.20 5.72
C GLU A 78 -6.18 7.55 6.77
N LEU A 79 -6.08 8.21 7.94
CA LEU A 79 -5.30 7.69 9.07
C LEU A 79 -5.75 6.29 9.49
N GLY A 80 -7.06 6.00 9.39
CA GLY A 80 -7.65 4.71 9.76
C GLY A 80 -7.09 3.53 8.95
N GLU A 81 -6.57 3.80 7.76
CA GLU A 81 -5.97 2.79 6.89
C GLU A 81 -4.50 2.50 7.25
N LEU A 82 -3.86 3.33 8.09
CA LEU A 82 -2.44 3.19 8.40
C LEU A 82 -2.22 2.06 9.40
N HIS A 83 -1.68 0.93 8.92
CA HIS A 83 -1.45 -0.24 9.77
C HIS A 83 -0.06 -0.28 10.44
N ASN A 84 -0.04 -0.59 11.74
CA ASN A 84 1.18 -0.90 12.48
C ASN A 84 1.85 -2.18 11.96
N GLY A 85 3.16 -2.28 12.08
CA GLY A 85 3.95 -3.43 11.64
C GLY A 85 4.23 -3.47 10.13
N LYS A 86 3.60 -2.60 9.33
CA LYS A 86 3.89 -2.49 7.89
C LYS A 86 4.95 -1.44 7.61
N HIS A 87 5.72 -1.68 6.54
CA HIS A 87 6.70 -0.73 6.06
C HIS A 87 5.99 0.42 5.33
N ILE A 88 6.36 1.65 5.66
CA ILE A 88 5.89 2.85 4.98
C ILE A 88 7.05 3.63 4.38
N ARG A 89 6.77 4.33 3.30
CA ARG A 89 7.59 5.44 2.79
C ARG A 89 6.72 6.69 2.79
N TRP A 90 7.36 7.85 2.83
CA TRP A 90 6.63 9.10 2.80
C TRP A 90 7.44 10.18 2.11
N VAL A 91 6.73 11.15 1.56
CA VAL A 91 7.27 12.44 1.08
C VAL A 91 6.83 13.49 2.09
N ARG A 92 7.79 14.26 2.60
CA ARG A 92 7.46 15.42 3.45
C ARG A 92 7.05 16.57 2.54
N ARG A 93 5.91 17.21 2.85
CA ARG A 93 5.38 18.32 2.05
C ARG A 93 6.43 19.42 1.90
N GLY A 94 6.69 19.84 0.66
CA GLY A 94 7.71 20.83 0.31
C GLY A 94 9.17 20.34 0.28
N ASN A 95 9.44 19.03 0.34
CA ASN A 95 10.80 18.47 0.26
C ASN A 95 11.09 17.69 -1.03
N ASN A 96 10.07 17.36 -1.84
CA ASN A 96 10.14 16.57 -3.09
C ASN A 96 10.87 15.21 -2.96
N LYS A 97 11.18 14.76 -1.73
CA LYS A 97 12.07 13.62 -1.46
C LYS A 97 11.30 12.46 -0.85
N LEU A 98 11.24 11.36 -1.59
CA LEU A 98 10.78 10.07 -1.08
C LEU A 98 11.80 9.49 -0.11
N THR A 99 11.37 9.26 1.13
CA THR A 99 12.20 8.64 2.17
C THR A 99 12.48 7.17 1.87
N ASN A 100 13.51 6.61 2.52
CA ASN A 100 13.73 5.16 2.47
C ASN A 100 12.69 4.38 3.27
N GLY A 101 12.03 5.06 4.21
CA GLY A 101 10.93 4.52 4.99
C GLY A 101 11.33 3.91 6.33
N GLY A 102 10.36 3.24 6.94
CA GLY A 102 10.48 2.50 8.18
C GLY A 102 9.23 1.69 8.47
N ILE A 103 9.32 0.76 9.42
CA ILE A 103 8.19 -0.02 9.90
C ILE A 103 7.40 0.82 10.90
N VAL A 104 6.10 0.97 10.72
CA VAL A 104 5.22 1.68 11.66
C VAL A 104 5.18 0.91 12.98
N VAL A 105 5.48 1.60 14.07
CA VAL A 105 5.46 1.05 15.43
C VAL A 105 4.15 1.43 16.12
N GLU A 106 3.78 2.70 16.02
CA GLU A 106 2.62 3.26 16.72
C GLU A 106 2.21 4.59 16.08
N VAL A 107 0.92 4.90 16.13
CA VAL A 107 0.35 6.21 15.87
C VAL A 107 -0.02 6.85 17.21
N LYS A 108 0.51 8.05 17.48
CA LYS A 108 0.35 8.78 18.73
C LYS A 108 -0.50 10.03 18.52
N PHE A 109 -1.57 10.12 19.28
CA PHE A 109 -2.40 11.32 19.37
C PHE A 109 -1.83 12.20 20.49
N VAL A 110 -1.29 13.36 20.13
CA VAL A 110 -0.72 14.32 21.09
C VAL A 110 -1.35 15.69 20.88
N ASP A 111 -1.16 16.62 21.82
CA ASP A 111 -1.77 17.96 21.78
C ASP A 111 -1.48 18.76 20.49
N ASN A 112 -0.35 18.45 19.82
CA ASN A 112 0.10 19.11 18.59
C ASN A 112 -0.20 18.30 17.31
N GLY A 113 -1.18 17.40 17.37
CA GLY A 113 -1.66 16.59 16.26
C GLY A 113 -1.27 15.12 16.34
N ILE A 114 -1.33 14.44 15.19
CA ILE A 114 -1.06 13.02 15.08
C ILE A 114 0.40 12.80 14.68
N ASN A 115 1.11 11.96 15.42
CA ASN A 115 2.49 11.58 15.13
C ASN A 115 2.60 10.10 14.80
N VAL A 116 3.32 9.78 13.73
CA VAL A 116 3.64 8.41 13.35
C VAL A 116 5.06 8.09 13.85
N LEU A 117 5.19 7.03 14.65
CA LEU A 117 6.46 6.49 15.10
C LEU A 117 6.86 5.31 14.22
N CYS A 118 8.04 5.37 13.62
CA CYS A 118 8.59 4.30 12.79
C CYS A 118 9.96 3.84 13.27
N LYS A 119 10.30 2.59 13.00
CA LYS A 119 11.65 2.04 13.14
C LYS A 119 12.26 1.83 11.76
N ASN A 120 13.38 2.48 11.48
CA ASN A 120 14.06 2.33 10.20
C ASN A 120 14.98 1.09 10.15
N ALA A 121 15.56 0.81 8.98
CA ALA A 121 16.48 -0.31 8.78
C ALA A 121 17.76 -0.24 9.63
N MET A 122 18.14 0.95 10.13
CA MET A 122 19.27 1.14 11.06
C MET A 122 18.85 1.01 12.53
N HIS A 123 17.65 0.47 12.79
CA HIS A 123 17.05 0.33 14.13
C HIS A 123 16.87 1.65 14.90
N LYS A 124 16.87 2.80 14.21
CA LYS A 124 16.58 4.10 14.80
C LYS A 124 15.08 4.37 14.73
N PHE A 125 14.57 4.97 15.79
CA PHE A 125 13.22 5.48 15.82
C PHE A 125 13.16 6.85 15.15
N ILE A 126 12.16 7.04 14.31
CA ILE A 126 11.86 8.30 13.63
C ILE A 126 10.41 8.63 13.95
N GLN A 127 10.16 9.87 14.33
CA GLN A 127 8.81 10.38 14.55
C GLN A 127 8.57 11.56 13.63
N PHE A 128 7.40 11.59 12.99
CA PHE A 128 6.97 12.69 12.14
C PHE A 128 5.47 12.92 12.30
N LYS A 129 5.02 14.15 12.03
CA LYS A 129 3.60 14.51 12.02
C LYS A 129 2.93 13.92 10.79
N TYR A 130 1.77 13.29 10.96
CA TYR A 130 1.00 12.70 9.87
C TYR A 130 0.68 13.76 8.80
N ASP A 131 0.13 14.91 9.22
CA ASP A 131 -0.33 15.97 8.32
C ASP A 131 0.79 16.62 7.47
N ASP A 132 2.06 16.52 7.93
CA ASP A 132 3.22 17.07 7.22
C ASP A 132 3.70 16.18 6.05
N CYS A 133 3.06 15.03 5.84
CA CYS A 133 3.56 13.99 4.95
C CYS A 133 2.45 13.35 4.11
N VAL A 134 2.80 13.01 2.87
CA VAL A 134 2.07 12.02 2.06
C VAL A 134 2.70 10.65 2.28
N ILE A 135 1.89 9.67 2.66
CA ILE A 135 2.35 8.35 3.15
C ILE A 135 1.94 7.26 2.16
N PHE A 136 2.87 6.34 1.92
CA PHE A 136 2.67 5.15 1.12
C PHE A 136 2.97 3.92 1.97
N GLN A 137 2.04 2.98 2.06
CA GLN A 137 2.19 1.77 2.86
C GLN A 137 2.36 0.54 1.97
N LYS A 138 3.32 -0.32 2.32
CA LYS A 138 3.60 -1.54 1.56
C LYS A 138 2.41 -2.50 1.67
N LEU A 139 1.96 -3.01 0.53
CA LEU A 139 0.92 -4.04 0.46
C LEU A 139 1.49 -5.38 0.94
N SER A 140 0.75 -6.02 1.83
CA SER A 140 0.92 -7.41 2.22
C SER A 140 0.51 -8.36 1.10
N ILE A 141 0.83 -9.65 1.26
CA ILE A 141 0.48 -10.68 0.29
C ILE A 141 -1.05 -10.77 0.15
N ASP A 142 -1.77 -10.77 1.27
CA ASP A 142 -3.23 -10.85 1.27
C ASP A 142 -3.87 -9.66 0.55
N GLU A 143 -3.34 -8.45 0.75
CA GLU A 143 -3.80 -7.25 0.02
C GLU A 143 -3.50 -7.33 -1.48
N GLN A 144 -2.35 -7.88 -1.89
CA GLN A 144 -2.04 -8.11 -3.30
C GLN A 144 -2.95 -9.16 -3.93
N LEU A 145 -3.37 -10.16 -3.15
CA LEU A 145 -4.34 -11.16 -3.59
C LEU A 145 -5.72 -10.54 -3.82
N ILE A 146 -6.21 -9.72 -2.89
CA ILE A 146 -7.46 -8.96 -3.06
C ILE A 146 -7.42 -8.16 -4.38
N LEU A 147 -6.35 -7.41 -4.63
CA LEU A 147 -6.21 -6.62 -5.86
C LEU A 147 -6.16 -7.47 -7.14
N THR A 148 -5.56 -8.67 -7.06
CA THR A 148 -5.52 -9.63 -8.17
C THR A 148 -6.93 -10.14 -8.49
N VAL A 149 -7.70 -10.47 -7.45
CA VAL A 149 -9.08 -10.92 -7.60
C VAL A 149 -9.96 -9.82 -8.17
N ASN A 150 -9.89 -8.60 -7.63
CA ASN A 150 -10.66 -7.46 -8.15
C ASN A 150 -10.38 -7.21 -9.64
N GLN A 151 -9.11 -7.33 -10.06
CA GLN A 151 -8.74 -7.18 -11.46
C GLN A 151 -9.33 -8.29 -12.34
N HIS A 152 -9.37 -9.53 -11.85
CA HIS A 152 -10.00 -10.64 -12.57
C HIS A 152 -11.50 -10.42 -12.73
N VAL A 153 -12.21 -10.09 -11.65
CA VAL A 153 -13.65 -9.81 -11.67
C VAL A 153 -13.98 -8.67 -12.64
N GLN A 154 -13.22 -7.57 -12.62
CA GLN A 154 -13.44 -6.46 -13.55
C GLN A 154 -13.17 -6.84 -15.01
N SER A 155 -12.29 -7.81 -15.28
CA SER A 155 -12.02 -8.28 -16.64
C SER A 155 -13.13 -9.15 -17.24
N GLU A 156 -13.93 -9.82 -16.40
CA GLU A 156 -15.08 -10.63 -16.85
C GLU A 156 -16.34 -9.79 -17.11
N ILE A 157 -16.42 -8.60 -16.53
CA ILE A 157 -17.55 -7.67 -16.69
C ILE A 157 -17.42 -6.83 -17.98
N ASN A 158 -16.22 -6.73 -18.56
CA ASN A 158 -15.92 -5.96 -19.78
C ASN A 158 -15.81 -6.83 -21.03
#